data_AF-A0A645JFG3-F1
#
_entry.id   AF-A0A645JFG3-F1
#
_cell.length_a   1.000
_cell.length_b   1.000
_cell.length_c   1.000
_cell.angle_alpha   90.00
_cell.angle_beta   90.00
_cell.angle_gamma   90.00
#
_symmetry.space_group_name_H-M   'P 1'
#
loop_
_entity.id
_entity.type
_entity.pdbx_description
1 polymer ?
#
loop_
_entity_poly.entity_id
_entity_poly.type
_entity_poly.pdbx_seq_one_letter_code
_entity_poly.pdbx_strand_id
1 'polypeptide(L)' 'MVIPDDVLRAGRLKGVNSVPESFFVDKNGNIVGKTYLGSHTKEEWIKIVEDELAKLNK' A
#
# COMPACT_ATOMS: atom_id res chain seq x y z
N MET A 1 -9.55 5.05 -28.13
CA MET A 1 -9.12 4.11 -27.07
C MET A 1 -7.63 3.90 -27.23
N VAL A 2 -6.80 4.31 -26.26
CA VAL A 2 -5.34 4.19 -26.37
C VAL A 2 -4.94 2.83 -25.80
N ILE A 3 -4.46 1.94 -26.67
CA ILE A 3 -3.93 0.64 -26.28
C ILE A 3 -2.41 0.80 -26.16
N PRO A 4 -1.80 0.48 -25.00
CA PRO A 4 -0.35 0.56 -24.83
C PRO A 4 0.39 -0.44 -25.72
N ASP A 5 1.61 -0.09 -26.11
CA ASP A 5 2.45 -0.92 -26.97
C ASP A 5 2.94 -2.21 -26.27
N ASP A 6 3.38 -3.19 -27.07
CA ASP A 6 3.79 -4.51 -26.58
C ASP A 6 4.98 -4.46 -25.60
N VAL A 7 5.86 -3.45 -25.71
CA VAL A 7 7.00 -3.25 -24.80
C VAL A 7 6.54 -2.81 -23.42
N LEU A 8 5.57 -1.89 -23.33
CA LEU A 8 4.93 -1.52 -22.06
C LEU A 8 4.17 -2.69 -21.44
N ARG A 9 3.49 -3.50 -22.26
CA ARG A 9 2.72 -4.67 -21.80
C ARG A 9 3.59 -5.83 -21.31
N ALA A 10 4.72 -6.08 -21.95
CA ALA A 10 5.67 -7.15 -21.59
C ALA A 10 6.67 -6.76 -20.50
N GLY A 11 6.84 -5.45 -20.24
CA GLY A 11 7.73 -4.91 -19.21
C GLY A 11 7.00 -4.53 -17.93
N ARG A 12 6.93 -3.22 -17.64
CA ARG A 12 6.44 -2.65 -16.38
C ARG A 12 5.02 -3.09 -16.01
N LEU A 13 4.19 -3.48 -16.98
CA LEU A 13 2.84 -3.99 -16.75
C LEU A 13 2.77 -5.51 -16.53
N LYS A 14 3.85 -6.27 -16.75
CA LYS A 14 3.89 -7.73 -16.54
C LYS A 14 3.96 -8.14 -15.06
N GLY A 15 4.12 -7.17 -14.16
CA GLY A 15 4.27 -7.38 -12.71
C GLY A 15 3.70 -6.27 -11.83
N VAL A 16 3.05 -5.24 -12.38
CA VAL A 16 2.23 -4.32 -11.57
C VAL A 16 0.93 -5.04 -11.23
N ASN A 17 1.02 -5.94 -10.26
CA ASN A 17 -0.11 -6.71 -9.73
C ASN A 17 -0.76 -6.06 -8.50
N SER A 18 -0.28 -4.91 -8.04
CA SER A 18 -0.92 -4.17 -6.95
C SER A 18 -0.58 -2.68 -7.03
N VAL A 19 -1.64 -1.89 -7.13
CA VAL A 19 -1.69 -0.44 -6.91
C VAL A 19 -2.80 -0.21 -5.88
N PRO A 20 -2.73 0.78 -4.99
CA PRO A 20 -1.58 1.53 -4.45
C PRO A 20 -0.89 0.81 -3.27
N GLU A 21 0.27 1.30 -2.82
CA GLU A 21 0.91 0.90 -1.56
C GLU A 21 0.70 1.99 -0.49
N SER A 22 0.43 1.61 0.75
CA SER A 22 0.26 2.54 1.87
C SER A 22 1.14 2.14 3.06
N PHE A 23 1.74 3.13 3.72
CA PHE A 23 2.55 2.93 4.91
C PHE A 23 2.26 4.06 5.92
N PHE A 24 2.43 3.76 7.20
CA PHE A 24 2.21 4.74 8.27
C PHE A 24 3.54 5.38 8.68
N VAL A 25 3.51 6.63 9.12
CA VAL A 25 4.68 7.36 9.60
C VAL A 25 4.42 7.98 10.98
N ASP A 26 5.46 8.09 11.79
CA ASP A 26 5.43 8.86 13.03
C ASP A 26 5.54 10.37 12.75
N LYS A 27 5.43 11.18 13.82
CA LYS A 27 5.58 12.64 13.76
C LYS A 27 6.94 13.14 13.24
N ASN A 28 7.95 12.29 13.23
CA ASN A 28 9.29 12.59 12.75
C ASN A 28 9.50 12.15 11.30
N GLY A 29 8.49 11.53 10.67
CA GLY A 29 8.57 10.99 9.31
C GLY A 29 9.18 9.59 9.23
N ASN A 30 9.41 8.90 10.35
CA ASN A 30 9.87 7.52 10.33
C ASN A 30 8.70 6.59 10.03
N ILE A 31 8.92 5.59 9.17
CA ILE A 31 7.90 4.58 8.87
C ILE A 31 7.66 3.74 10.13
N VAL A 32 6.39 3.67 10.54
CA VAL A 32 5.92 2.82 11.64
C VAL A 32 5.04 1.73 11.08
N GLY A 33 5.30 0.48 11.48
CA GLY A 33 4.53 -0.67 11.03
C GLY A 33 5.02 -1.29 9.73
N LYS A 34 4.10 -1.96 9.02
CA LYS A 34 4.35 -2.68 7.77
C LYS A 34 3.83 -1.87 6.57
N THR A 35 4.37 -2.11 5.39
CA THR A 35 3.80 -1.59 4.13
C THR A 35 2.62 -2.46 3.72
N TYR A 36 1.47 -1.83 3.48
CA TYR A 36 0.23 -2.47 3.05
C TYR A 36 0.08 -2.31 1.54
N LEU A 37 -0.04 -3.42 0.83
CA LEU A 37 -0.17 -3.47 -0.62
C LEU A 37 -1.63 -3.68 -1.02
N GLY A 38 -2.14 -2.84 -1.90
CA GLY A 38 -3.48 -2.97 -2.48
C GLY A 38 -4.54 -2.05 -1.86
N SER A 39 -5.71 -2.07 -2.46
CA SER A 39 -6.87 -1.28 -2.03
C SER A 39 -7.58 -2.00 -0.90
N HIS A 40 -7.52 -1.44 0.31
CA HIS A 40 -8.33 -1.89 1.44
C HIS A 40 -9.62 -1.09 1.56
N THR A 41 -10.68 -1.75 2.05
CA THR A 41 -11.94 -1.10 2.43
C THR A 41 -11.77 -0.24 3.68
N LYS A 42 -12.73 0.65 3.96
CA LYS A 42 -12.70 1.52 5.15
C LYS A 42 -12.59 0.72 6.45
N GLU A 43 -13.28 -0.41 6.55
CA GLU A 43 -13.30 -1.27 7.74
C GLU A 43 -11.95 -1.94 7.97
N GLU A 44 -11.30 -2.41 6.89
CA GLU A 44 -9.95 -2.96 6.95
C GLU A 44 -8.93 -1.89 7.38
N TRP A 45 -9.04 -0.67 6.85
CA TRP A 45 -8.18 0.44 7.27
C TRP A 45 -8.32 0.77 8.75
N ILE A 46 -9.55 0.78 9.27
CA ILE A 46 -9.80 1.03 10.70
C ILE A 46 -9.09 -0.04 11.54
N LYS A 47 -9.23 -1.31 11.18
CA LYS A 47 -8.59 -2.42 11.91
C LYS A 47 -7.06 -2.34 11.85
N ILE A 48 -6.50 -2.03 10.68
CA ILE A 48 -5.06 -1.86 10.49
C ILE A 48 -4.52 -0.74 11.39
N VAL A 49 -5.22 0.40 11.44
CA VAL A 49 -4.82 1.54 12.28
C VAL A 49 -4.87 1.18 13.76
N GLU A 50 -5.92 0.50 14.23
CA GLU A 50 -6.04 0.05 15.61
C GLU A 50 -4.95 -0.94 16.00
N ASP A 51 -4.64 -1.90 15.13
CA ASP A 51 -3.58 -2.90 15.33
C ASP A 51 -2.19 -2.24 15.42
N GLU A 52 -1.89 -1.25 14.59
CA GLU A 52 -0.63 -0.51 14.63
C GLU A 52 -0.55 0.41 15.87
N LEU A 53 -1.65 1.07 16.25
CA LEU A 53 -1.72 1.87 17.49
C LEU A 53 -1.50 1.01 18.75
N ALA A 54 -2.06 -0.20 18.78
CA ALA A 54 -1.86 -1.11 19.91
C ALA A 54 -0.40 -1.56 20.07
N LYS A 55 0.36 -1.66 18.97
CA LYS A 55 1.80 -2.00 18.99
C LYS A 55 2.68 -0.87 19.51
N LEU A 56 2.26 0.38 19.31
CA LEU A 56 3.00 1.56 19.79
C LEU A 56 2.80 1.80 21.30
N ASN A 57 1.73 1.25 21.90
CA ASN A 57 1.41 1.40 23.32
C ASN A 57 2.02 0.29 24.20
N LYS A 58 3.08 -0.38 23.76
CA LYS A 58 3.78 -1.45 24.48
C LYS A 58 5.25 -1.12 24.62
#